data_AF-A0A971GC95-F1
#
_entry.id   AF-A0A971GC95-F1
#
_cell.length_a   1.000
_cell.length_b   1.000
_cell.length_c   1.000
_cell.angle_alpha   90.00
_cell.angle_beta   90.00
_cell.angle_gamma   90.00
#
_symmetry.space_group_name_H-M   'P 1'
#
loop_
_entity.id
_entity.type
_entity.pdbx_description
1 polymer ?
#
loop_
_entity_poly.entity_id
_entity_poly.type
_entity_poly.pdbx_seq_one_letter_code
_entity_poly.pdbx_strand_id
1 'polypeptide(L)'
;MTIPLDILNIWDSFLLVFIRVTGLFVVSPVFGRQNIPAYYKIGFSFFTAVILSYSIPVPDTGAYNSIFAFFLLVAKEFMIGLILGYISYLIITAIYLAGQMIDMHIGFGMVNGLDPVSNIQIPVTADLYFILTLLIFLAIDGHHLLIYTLSESFSRLPVGSTI
;
A
#
# COMPACT_ATOMS: atom_id res chain seq x y z
N MET A 1 -20.29 -13.11 -34.15
CA MET A 1 -20.28 -13.87 -32.89
C MET A 1 -18.83 -14.02 -32.43
N THR A 2 -18.25 -12.94 -31.93
CA THR A 2 -16.80 -12.78 -31.66
C THR A 2 -16.55 -12.57 -30.17
N ILE A 3 -17.13 -13.43 -29.33
CA ILE A 3 -17.07 -13.32 -27.87
C ILE A 3 -16.40 -14.58 -27.32
N PRO A 4 -15.06 -14.63 -27.38
CA PRO A 4 -14.34 -15.20 -26.24
C PRO A 4 -13.03 -14.49 -25.85
N LEU A 5 -12.52 -13.55 -26.67
CA LEU A 5 -11.18 -12.96 -26.48
C LEU A 5 -11.19 -11.67 -25.64
N ASP A 6 -12.26 -10.86 -25.71
CA ASP A 6 -12.38 -9.63 -24.90
C ASP A 6 -12.49 -9.92 -23.40
N ILE A 7 -13.15 -11.03 -23.03
CA ILE A 7 -13.37 -11.39 -21.62
C ILE A 7 -12.04 -11.76 -20.95
N LEU A 8 -11.17 -12.47 -21.67
CA LEU A 8 -9.84 -12.84 -21.17
C LEU A 8 -8.95 -11.61 -20.99
N ASN A 9 -9.00 -10.67 -21.94
CA ASN A 9 -8.23 -9.42 -21.86
C ASN A 9 -8.68 -8.53 -20.67
N ILE A 10 -9.99 -8.46 -20.41
CA ILE A 10 -10.56 -7.78 -19.24
C ILE A 10 -10.10 -8.44 -17.93
N TRP A 11 -10.07 -9.78 -17.88
CA TRP A 11 -9.60 -10.51 -16.70
C TRP A 11 -8.12 -10.29 -16.40
N ASP A 12 -7.27 -10.31 -17.43
CA ASP A 12 -5.83 -10.08 -17.28
C ASP A 12 -5.54 -8.65 -16.80
N SER A 13 -6.24 -7.67 -17.38
CA SER A 13 -6.15 -6.26 -16.99
C SER A 13 -6.60 -6.05 -15.55
N PHE A 14 -7.73 -6.67 -15.17
CA PHE A 14 -8.24 -6.63 -13.80
C PHE A 14 -7.24 -7.21 -12.80
N LEU A 15 -6.63 -8.36 -13.13
CA LEU A 15 -5.67 -9.04 -12.27
C LEU A 15 -4.43 -8.17 -12.02
N LEU A 16 -3.90 -7.52 -13.06
CA LEU A 16 -2.76 -6.60 -12.94
C LEU A 16 -3.09 -5.37 -12.06
N VAL A 17 -4.26 -4.76 -12.25
CA VAL A 17 -4.75 -3.64 -11.41
C VAL A 17 -4.89 -4.09 -9.96
N PHE A 18 -5.49 -5.27 -9.74
CA PHE A 18 -5.67 -5.84 -8.41
C PHE A 18 -4.34 -6.07 -7.69
N ILE A 19 -3.31 -6.56 -8.39
CA ILE A 19 -1.97 -6.75 -7.82
C ILE A 19 -1.34 -5.41 -7.38
N ARG A 20 -1.44 -4.36 -8.20
CA ARG A 20 -0.90 -3.03 -7.83
C ARG A 20 -1.63 -2.47 -6.61
N VAL A 21 -2.96 -2.57 -6.58
CA VAL A 21 -3.81 -2.10 -5.48
C VAL A 21 -3.48 -2.85 -4.19
N THR A 22 -3.39 -4.18 -4.23
CA THR A 22 -3.05 -5.00 -3.06
C THR A 22 -1.65 -4.69 -2.53
N GLY A 23 -0.67 -4.50 -3.42
CA GLY A 23 0.68 -4.06 -3.04
C GLY A 23 0.69 -2.76 -2.23
N LEU A 24 -0.10 -1.76 -2.64
CA LEU A 24 -0.24 -0.50 -1.91
C LEU A 24 -0.93 -0.70 -0.56
N PHE A 25 -2.08 -1.40 -0.55
CA PHE A 25 -2.89 -1.57 0.66
C PHE A 25 -2.17 -2.35 1.75
N VAL A 26 -1.39 -3.37 1.39
CA VAL A 26 -0.60 -4.19 2.34
C VAL A 26 0.43 -3.35 3.09
N VAL A 27 1.09 -2.41 2.41
CA VAL A 27 2.19 -1.62 2.98
C VAL A 27 1.70 -0.29 3.57
N SER A 28 0.58 0.25 3.09
CA SER A 28 0.10 1.56 3.53
C SER A 28 -0.05 1.66 5.06
N PRO A 29 0.32 2.79 5.67
CA PRO A 29 0.34 2.92 7.13
C PRO A 29 -1.05 2.80 7.79
N VAL A 30 -2.12 3.05 7.04
CA VAL A 30 -3.50 2.96 7.56
C VAL A 30 -4.13 1.61 7.27
N PHE A 31 -4.17 1.20 6.00
CA PHE A 31 -4.83 -0.05 5.62
C PHE A 31 -3.96 -1.28 5.89
N GLY A 32 -2.64 -1.11 6.01
CA GLY A 32 -1.68 -2.17 6.27
C GLY A 32 -1.58 -2.60 7.73
N ARG A 33 -2.21 -1.90 8.68
CA ARG A 33 -2.13 -2.22 10.12
C ARG A 33 -2.48 -3.68 10.43
N GLN A 34 -1.70 -4.30 11.31
CA GLN A 34 -1.89 -5.72 11.70
C GLN A 34 -3.21 -5.97 12.42
N ASN A 35 -3.81 -4.93 13.02
CA ASN A 35 -5.09 -5.00 13.70
C ASN A 35 -6.29 -5.24 12.76
N ILE A 36 -6.12 -5.07 11.44
CA ILE A 36 -7.17 -5.36 10.46
C ILE A 36 -6.94 -6.77 9.91
N PRO A 37 -7.89 -7.72 10.07
CA PRO A 37 -7.78 -9.05 9.48
C PRO A 37 -7.53 -9.01 7.97
N ALA A 38 -6.66 -9.88 7.48
CA ALA A 38 -6.25 -9.91 6.06
C ALA A 38 -7.44 -10.04 5.09
N TYR A 39 -8.51 -10.72 5.49
CA TYR A 39 -9.74 -10.88 4.72
C TYR A 39 -10.38 -9.54 4.33
N TYR A 40 -10.46 -8.60 5.27
CA TYR A 40 -11.03 -7.27 4.99
C TYR A 40 -10.13 -6.45 4.07
N LYS A 41 -8.80 -6.59 4.18
CA LYS A 41 -7.85 -5.91 3.30
C LYS A 41 -8.01 -6.36 1.85
N ILE A 42 -8.05 -7.68 1.64
CA ILE A 42 -8.23 -8.28 0.31
C ILE A 42 -9.59 -7.89 -0.28
N GLY A 43 -10.66 -7.93 0.52
CA GLY A 43 -11.99 -7.50 0.09
C GLY A 43 -12.03 -6.03 -0.35
N PHE A 44 -11.45 -5.13 0.46
CA PHE A 44 -11.42 -3.70 0.12
C PHE A 44 -10.58 -3.43 -1.13
N SER A 45 -9.40 -4.07 -1.25
CA SER A 45 -8.56 -4.01 -2.45
C SER A 45 -9.30 -4.50 -3.69
N PHE A 46 -10.08 -5.58 -3.57
CA PHE A 46 -10.89 -6.12 -4.67
C PHE A 46 -11.92 -5.09 -5.15
N PHE A 47 -12.72 -4.51 -4.25
CA PHE A 47 -13.71 -3.48 -4.63
C PHE A 47 -13.05 -2.25 -5.28
N THR A 48 -11.95 -1.76 -4.70
CA THR A 48 -11.22 -0.63 -5.30
C THR A 48 -10.62 -0.97 -6.67
N ALA A 49 -10.13 -2.20 -6.86
CA ALA A 49 -9.60 -2.65 -8.14
C ALA A 49 -10.70 -2.75 -9.20
N VAL A 50 -11.90 -3.22 -8.85
CA VAL A 50 -13.06 -3.26 -9.76
C VAL A 50 -13.40 -1.84 -10.23
N ILE A 51 -13.51 -0.89 -9.30
CA ILE A 51 -13.83 0.51 -9.63
C ILE A 51 -12.77 1.12 -10.55
N LEU A 52 -11.48 0.91 -10.25
CA LEU A 52 -10.39 1.45 -11.04
C LEU A 52 -10.25 0.79 -12.40
N SER A 53 -10.54 -0.52 -12.50
CA SER A 53 -10.47 -1.27 -13.77
C SER A 53 -11.44 -0.74 -14.81
N TYR A 54 -12.57 -0.14 -14.40
CA TYR A 54 -13.52 0.48 -15.33
C TYR A 54 -13.03 1.85 -15.86
N SER A 55 -12.15 2.53 -15.12
CA SER A 55 -11.59 3.82 -15.52
C SER A 55 -10.32 3.72 -16.37
N ILE A 56 -9.65 2.57 -16.38
CA ILE A 56 -8.37 2.39 -17.08
C ILE A 56 -8.65 1.78 -18.46
N PRO A 57 -8.15 2.39 -19.55
CA PRO A 57 -8.28 1.79 -20.88
C PRO A 57 -7.60 0.43 -20.92
N VAL A 58 -8.30 -0.58 -21.44
CA VAL A 58 -7.81 -1.95 -21.59
C VAL A 58 -6.53 -1.91 -22.42
N PRO A 59 -5.36 -2.29 -21.86
CA PRO A 59 -4.16 -2.45 -22.65
C PRO A 59 -4.37 -3.56 -23.65
N ASP A 60 -3.98 -3.36 -24.91
CA ASP A 60 -3.99 -4.43 -25.90
C ASP A 60 -3.06 -5.56 -25.45
N THR A 61 -3.63 -6.65 -24.92
CA THR A 61 -2.93 -7.89 -24.55
C THR A 61 -2.33 -8.64 -25.75
N GLY A 62 -2.44 -8.09 -26.96
CA GLY A 62 -1.96 -8.72 -28.21
C GLY A 62 -0.46 -9.06 -28.24
N ALA A 63 0.33 -8.59 -27.26
CA ALA A 63 1.76 -8.84 -27.16
C ALA A 63 2.14 -10.02 -26.22
N TYR A 64 1.19 -10.72 -25.58
CA TYR A 64 1.51 -11.70 -24.53
C TYR A 64 1.77 -13.11 -25.09
N ASN A 65 2.87 -13.27 -25.82
CA ASN A 65 3.26 -14.55 -26.44
C ASN A 65 3.90 -15.57 -25.46
N SER A 66 4.07 -15.24 -24.16
CA SER A 66 4.68 -16.17 -23.19
C SER A 66 4.25 -15.92 -21.74
N ILE A 67 3.99 -17.02 -20.99
CA ILE A 67 3.73 -17.04 -19.54
C ILE A 67 4.81 -16.31 -18.73
N PHE A 68 6.06 -16.34 -19.21
CA PHE A 68 7.17 -15.66 -18.54
C PHE A 68 7.03 -14.13 -18.58
N ALA A 69 6.56 -13.58 -19.70
CA ALA A 69 6.35 -12.13 -19.85
C ALA A 69 5.21 -11.63 -18.94
N PHE A 70 4.15 -12.44 -18.79
CA PHE A 70 3.04 -12.14 -17.89
C PHE A 70 3.47 -12.11 -16.41
N PHE A 71 4.28 -13.09 -15.98
CA PHE A 71 4.81 -13.10 -14.61
C PHE A 71 5.68 -11.88 -14.30
N LEU A 72 6.51 -11.45 -15.27
CA LEU A 72 7.36 -10.27 -15.11
C LEU A 72 6.52 -8.98 -14.99
N LEU A 73 5.42 -8.87 -15.75
CA LEU A 73 4.47 -7.76 -15.61
C LEU A 73 3.79 -7.77 -14.23
N VAL A 74 3.29 -8.92 -13.77
CA VAL A 74 2.72 -9.08 -12.43
C VAL A 74 3.70 -8.61 -11.35
N ALA A 75 4.96 -9.02 -11.44
CA ALA A 75 6.01 -8.59 -10.51
C ALA A 75 6.26 -7.07 -10.58
N LYS A 76 6.29 -6.48 -11.79
CA LYS A 76 6.41 -5.03 -11.98
C LYS A 76 5.27 -4.28 -11.29
N GLU A 77 4.03 -4.70 -11.53
CA GLU A 77 2.83 -4.08 -10.97
C GLU A 77 2.81 -4.17 -9.45
N PHE A 78 3.21 -5.32 -8.89
CA PHE A 78 3.36 -5.50 -7.46
C PHE A 78 4.41 -4.55 -6.88
N MET A 79 5.58 -4.43 -7.53
CA MET A 79 6.65 -3.54 -7.08
C MET A 79 6.24 -2.08 -7.10
N ILE A 80 5.51 -1.63 -8.12
CA ILE A 80 4.99 -0.25 -8.19
C ILE A 80 4.04 0.01 -7.01
N GLY A 81 3.09 -0.90 -6.77
CA GLY A 81 2.17 -0.79 -5.64
C GLY A 81 2.90 -0.75 -4.30
N LEU A 82 3.91 -1.61 -4.13
CA LEU A 82 4.73 -1.70 -2.93
C LEU A 82 5.51 -0.40 -2.68
N ILE A 83 6.15 0.16 -3.71
CA ILE A 83 6.90 1.43 -3.62
C ILE A 83 5.98 2.57 -3.18
N LEU A 84 4.79 2.68 -3.78
CA LEU A 84 3.82 3.73 -3.40
C LEU A 84 3.41 3.61 -1.94
N GLY A 85 3.04 2.40 -1.50
CA GLY A 85 2.69 2.15 -0.09
C GLY A 85 3.88 2.39 0.85
N TYR A 86 5.08 2.01 0.43
CA TYR A 86 6.30 2.12 1.22
C TYR A 86 6.72 3.58 1.46
N ILE A 87 6.59 4.45 0.46
CA ILE A 87 6.87 5.88 0.63
C ILE A 87 5.97 6.48 1.71
N SER A 88 4.68 6.15 1.69
CA SER A 88 3.74 6.62 2.72
C SER A 88 4.04 6.04 4.10
N TYR A 89 4.45 4.77 4.16
CA TYR A 89 4.90 4.13 5.39
C TYR A 89 6.14 4.84 5.97
N LEU A 90 7.13 5.16 5.12
CA LEU A 90 8.35 5.86 5.54
C LEU A 90 8.06 7.20 6.22
N ILE A 91 7.13 8.00 5.68
CA ILE A 91 6.77 9.30 6.27
C ILE A 91 6.27 9.14 7.72
N ILE A 92 5.39 8.18 7.96
CA ILE A 92 4.83 7.95 9.29
C ILE A 92 5.89 7.35 10.24
N THR A 93 6.68 6.38 9.76
CA THR A 93 7.75 5.78 10.57
C THR A 93 8.88 6.74 10.92
N ALA A 94 9.18 7.72 10.07
CA ALA A 94 10.17 8.75 10.37
C ALA A 94 9.74 9.59 11.59
N ILE A 95 8.45 9.90 11.70
CA ILE A 95 7.91 10.64 12.86
C ILE A 95 7.92 9.76 14.12
N TYR A 96 7.57 8.48 13.98
CA TYR A 96 7.68 7.52 15.08
C TYR A 96 9.12 7.42 15.61
N LEU A 97 10.10 7.27 14.73
CA LEU A 97 11.52 7.21 15.08
C LEU A 97 11.99 8.52 15.74
N ALA A 98 11.55 9.67 15.25
CA ALA A 98 11.83 10.96 15.89
C ALA A 98 11.27 11.02 17.32
N GLY A 99 10.06 10.50 17.53
CA GLY A 99 9.47 10.36 18.86
C GLY A 99 10.28 9.44 19.77
N GLN A 100 10.81 8.33 19.24
CA GLN A 100 11.69 7.42 20.00
C GLN A 100 13.01 8.11 20.41
N MET A 101 13.59 8.93 19.54
CA MET A 101 14.79 9.71 19.87
C MET A 101 14.51 10.73 20.99
N ILE A 102 13.35 11.39 20.94
CA ILE A 102 12.91 12.31 22.00
C ILE A 102 12.72 11.56 23.33
N ASP A 103 12.10 10.38 23.32
CA ASP A 103 11.92 9.54 24.52
C ASP A 103 13.25 9.15 25.18
N MET A 104 14.27 8.88 24.36
CA MET A 104 15.63 8.61 24.83
C MET A 104 16.26 9.84 25.49
N HIS A 105 16.08 11.04 24.92
CA HIS A 105 16.65 12.28 25.44
C HIS A 105 15.95 12.82 26.70
N ILE A 106 14.62 12.67 26.81
CA ILE A 106 13.84 13.10 27.98
C ILE A 106 14.11 12.18 29.19
N GLY A 107 14.65 10.99 28.97
CA GLY A 107 14.96 10.03 30.03
C GLY A 107 13.81 9.08 30.37
N PHE A 108 12.73 9.06 29.58
CA PHE A 108 11.72 8.00 29.66
C PHE A 108 12.32 6.62 29.33
N GLY A 109 13.34 6.58 28.49
CA GLY A 109 14.16 5.37 28.27
C GLY A 109 14.95 4.90 29.51
N MET A 110 14.98 5.65 30.61
CA MET A 110 15.71 5.32 31.84
C MET A 110 14.83 4.65 32.91
N VAL A 111 13.49 4.73 32.78
CA VAL A 111 12.53 4.03 33.67
C VAL A 111 12.66 2.50 33.57
N ASN A 112 13.30 2.03 32.50
CA ASN A 112 13.67 0.64 32.23
C ASN A 112 14.57 -0.02 33.30
N GLY A 113 15.20 0.76 34.19
CA GLY A 113 16.02 0.22 35.28
C GLY A 113 15.22 -0.29 36.49
N LEU A 114 13.90 -0.03 36.56
CA LEU A 114 13.12 -0.21 37.79
C LEU A 114 12.19 -1.44 37.81
N ASP A 115 11.87 -2.05 36.67
CA ASP A 115 11.18 -3.36 36.65
C ASP A 115 11.58 -4.24 35.45
N PRO A 116 12.54 -5.18 35.64
CA PRO A 116 13.05 -6.06 34.57
C PRO A 116 12.06 -7.14 34.12
N VAL A 117 10.88 -7.28 34.75
CA VAL A 117 9.94 -8.37 34.47
C VAL A 117 9.15 -8.16 33.18
N SER A 118 8.96 -6.91 32.74
CA SER A 118 8.08 -6.60 31.62
C SER A 118 8.78 -6.57 30.25
N ASN A 119 10.08 -6.24 30.16
CA ASN A 119 10.91 -6.23 28.92
C ASN A 119 10.27 -5.58 27.67
N ILE A 120 9.17 -4.85 27.84
CA ILE A 120 8.36 -4.25 26.79
C ILE A 120 8.59 -2.76 26.88
N GLN A 121 9.51 -2.27 26.05
CA GLN A 121 9.79 -0.85 25.87
C GLN A 121 8.74 -0.30 24.93
N ILE A 122 7.63 0.24 25.45
CA ILE A 122 6.70 1.03 24.64
C ILE A 122 7.08 2.50 24.83
N PRO A 123 7.75 3.14 23.85
CA PRO A 123 8.07 4.56 23.91
C PRO A 123 6.77 5.38 23.88
N VAL A 124 6.43 5.97 25.03
CA VAL A 124 5.13 6.63 25.27
C VAL A 124 4.98 7.87 24.38
N THR A 125 6.05 8.66 24.22
CA THR A 125 5.99 9.87 23.40
C THR A 125 5.97 9.51 21.92
N ALA A 126 6.71 8.48 21.50
CA ALA A 126 6.66 7.98 20.12
C ALA A 126 5.26 7.50 19.71
N ASP A 127 4.58 6.74 20.56
CA ASP A 127 3.21 6.29 20.32
C ASP A 127 2.22 7.46 20.27
N LEU A 128 2.38 8.45 21.15
CA LEU A 128 1.57 9.68 21.13
C LEU A 128 1.75 10.44 19.81
N TYR A 129 2.99 10.66 19.38
CA TYR A 129 3.26 11.32 18.10
C TYR A 129 2.71 10.54 16.91
N PHE A 130 2.84 9.21 16.91
CA PHE A 130 2.29 8.36 15.87
C PHE A 130 0.76 8.44 15.78
N ILE A 131 0.06 8.41 16.92
CA ILE A 131 -1.40 8.60 16.96
C ILE A 131 -1.77 10.00 16.46
N LEU A 132 -1.05 11.04 16.89
CA LEU A 132 -1.31 12.41 16.45
C LEU A 132 -1.09 12.57 14.94
N THR A 133 0.00 12.02 14.40
CA THR A 133 0.27 12.01 12.96
C THR A 133 -0.83 11.27 12.20
N LEU A 134 -1.28 10.12 12.70
CA LEU A 134 -2.37 9.39 12.06
C LEU A 134 -3.68 10.20 12.04
N LEU A 135 -4.00 10.89 13.15
CA LEU A 135 -5.18 11.75 13.23
C LEU A 135 -5.08 12.92 12.24
N ILE A 136 -3.91 13.58 12.16
CA ILE A 136 -3.66 14.64 11.17
C ILE A 136 -3.79 14.09 9.76
N PHE A 137 -3.20 12.92 9.48
CA PHE A 137 -3.28 12.25 8.18
C PHE A 137 -4.73 11.93 7.78
N LEU A 138 -5.57 11.53 8.72
CA LEU A 138 -7.00 11.32 8.49
C LEU A 138 -7.75 12.65 8.30
N ALA A 139 -7.41 13.68 9.08
CA ALA A 139 -8.05 15.00 9.01
C ALA A 139 -7.80 15.75 7.70
N ILE A 140 -6.68 15.48 7.02
CA ILE A 140 -6.36 16.04 5.69
C ILE A 140 -6.81 15.13 4.54
N ASP A 141 -7.63 14.12 4.80
CA ASP A 141 -8.03 13.12 3.81
C ASP A 141 -6.85 12.40 3.14
N GLY A 142 -5.75 12.16 3.88
CA GLY A 142 -4.55 11.50 3.34
C GLY A 142 -4.82 10.11 2.76
N HIS A 143 -5.90 9.47 3.19
CA HIS A 143 -6.36 8.18 2.68
C HIS A 143 -6.90 8.31 1.26
N HIS A 144 -7.62 9.40 0.95
CA HIS A 144 -8.04 9.75 -0.40
C HIS A 144 -6.83 10.10 -1.27
N LEU A 145 -5.82 10.77 -0.71
CA LEU A 145 -4.57 11.07 -1.42
C LEU A 145 -3.82 9.78 -1.84
N LEU A 146 -3.85 8.72 -1.02
CA LEU A 146 -3.31 7.41 -1.42
C LEU A 146 -4.06 6.81 -2.63
N ILE A 147 -5.38 6.90 -2.64
CA ILE A 147 -6.20 6.39 -3.76
C ILE A 147 -5.98 7.25 -5.01
N TYR A 148 -5.87 8.56 -4.84
CA TYR A 148 -5.57 9.49 -5.93
C TYR A 148 -4.21 9.19 -6.56
N THR A 149 -3.15 9.04 -5.75
CA THR A 149 -1.80 8.70 -6.25
C THR A 149 -1.76 7.33 -6.94
N LEU A 150 -2.53 6.36 -6.46
CA LEU A 150 -2.73 5.08 -7.14
C LEU A 150 -3.39 5.26 -8.52
N SER A 151 -4.44 6.08 -8.62
CA SER A 151 -5.11 6.36 -9.90
C SER A 151 -4.17 7.08 -10.87
N GLU A 152 -3.41 8.07 -10.40
CA GLU A 152 -2.44 8.82 -11.22
C GLU A 152 -1.28 7.92 -11.68
N SER A 153 -0.89 6.93 -10.87
CA SER A 153 0.11 5.93 -11.23
C SER A 153 -0.28 5.14 -12.49
N PHE A 154 -1.56 4.87 -12.70
CA PHE A 154 -2.02 4.19 -13.93
C PHE A 154 -1.93 5.09 -15.17
N SER A 155 -2.12 6.40 -15.02
CA SER A 155 -1.95 7.36 -16.11
C SER A 155 -0.49 7.55 -16.51
N ARG A 156 0.44 7.53 -15.53
CA ARG A 156 1.88 7.71 -15.79
C ARG A 156 2.59 6.42 -16.21
N LEU A 157 2.18 5.28 -15.65
CA LEU A 157 2.72 3.96 -15.95
C LEU A 157 1.56 3.06 -16.38
N PRO A 158 1.20 3.11 -17.69
CA PRO A 158 0.12 2.30 -18.24
C PRO A 158 0.33 0.81 -17.94
N VAL A 159 -0.78 0.14 -17.63
CA VAL A 159 -0.78 -1.31 -17.41
C VAL A 159 -0.33 -2.00 -18.70
N GLY A 160 0.54 -3.00 -18.59
CA GLY A 160 0.99 -3.75 -19.77
C GLY A 160 2.10 -3.10 -20.62
N SER A 161 2.56 -1.88 -20.31
CA SER A 161 3.72 -1.32 -21.03
C SER A 161 5.00 -2.08 -20.62
N THR A 162 5.58 -2.82 -21.55
CA THR A 162 6.95 -3.34 -21.44
C THR A 162 7.93 -2.17 -21.62
N ILE A 163 8.98 -2.15 -20.81
CA ILE A 163 10.13 -1.25 -20.98
C ILE A 163 10.92 -1.74 -22.19
#